data_AF-A0A151T1V4-F1
#
_entry.id   AF-A0A151T1V4-F1
#
_cell.length_a   1.000
_cell.length_b   1.000
_cell.length_c   1.000
_cell.angle_alpha   90.00
_cell.angle_beta   90.00
_cell.angle_gamma   90.00
#
_symmetry.space_group_name_H-M   'P 1'
#
loop_
_entity.id
_entity.type
_entity.pdbx_description
1 polymer ?
#
loop_
_entity_poly.entity_id
_entity_poly.type
_entity_poly.pdbx_seq_one_letter_code
_entity_poly.pdbx_strand_id
1 'polypeptide(L)'
;NPEKCSFGVQAGKLLGFLLTHRGIEANPDKCSAIINMRSPSTVTEVQQLTGRMASLSRFLSRAADKALPLFQCLRKNDRFAWTTECEEAFSELKKSLASPPILTKPRLDMLLLVYISASD
;
A
#
# COMPACT_ATOMS: atom_id res chain seq x y z
N ASN A 1 -6.86 -20.28 20.91
CA ASN A 1 -8.02 -19.37 20.81
C ASN A 1 -8.85 -19.78 19.59
N PRO A 2 -9.83 -20.70 19.77
CA PRO A 2 -10.63 -21.26 18.68
C PRO A 2 -11.41 -20.22 17.86
N GLU A 3 -11.81 -19.09 18.48
CA GLU A 3 -12.55 -18.01 17.82
C GLU A 3 -11.74 -17.27 16.75
N LYS A 4 -10.41 -17.39 16.79
CA LYS A 4 -9.50 -16.81 15.80
C LYS A 4 -9.15 -17.79 14.67
N CYS A 5 -9.64 -19.02 14.73
CA CYS A 5 -9.35 -20.03 13.73
C CYS A 5 -10.37 -19.95 12.59
N SER A 6 -9.90 -20.11 11.36
CA SER A 6 -10.74 -20.21 10.16
C SER A 6 -10.40 -21.52 9.45
N PHE A 7 -11.42 -22.28 9.09
CA PHE A 7 -11.28 -23.60 8.44
C PHE A 7 -12.24 -23.70 7.25
N GLY A 8 -11.80 -24.27 6.14
CA GLY A 8 -12.65 -24.52 4.96
C GLY A 8 -13.22 -23.28 4.28
N VAL A 9 -12.65 -22.08 4.51
CA VAL A 9 -13.15 -20.82 3.95
C VAL A 9 -12.66 -20.60 2.52
N GLN A 10 -13.50 -19.99 1.67
CA GLN A 10 -13.13 -19.61 0.29
C GLN A 10 -12.19 -18.38 0.24
N ALA A 11 -12.20 -17.57 1.30
CA ALA A 11 -11.31 -16.44 1.48
C ALA A 11 -10.96 -16.25 2.97
N GLY A 12 -9.74 -15.81 3.26
CA GLY A 12 -9.28 -15.65 4.65
C GLY A 12 -8.14 -14.64 4.80
N LYS A 13 -8.07 -13.99 5.96
CA LYS A 13 -6.98 -13.06 6.30
C LYS A 13 -5.79 -13.84 6.85
N LEU A 14 -4.62 -13.74 6.21
CA LEU A 14 -3.37 -14.40 6.63
C LEU A 14 -2.18 -13.47 6.47
N LEU A 15 -1.33 -13.37 7.50
CA LEU A 15 -0.11 -12.53 7.52
C LEU A 15 -0.35 -11.08 7.05
N GLY A 16 -1.56 -10.56 7.31
CA GLY A 16 -1.94 -9.20 6.93
C GLY A 16 -2.35 -9.01 5.46
N PHE A 17 -2.61 -10.10 4.71
CA PHE A 17 -3.19 -10.12 3.36
C PHE A 17 -4.55 -10.83 3.36
N LEU A 18 -5.33 -10.65 2.30
CA LEU A 18 -6.53 -11.44 2.03
C LEU A 18 -6.19 -12.51 0.98
N LEU A 19 -6.36 -13.78 1.33
CA LEU A 19 -6.19 -14.89 0.40
C LEU A 19 -7.54 -15.27 -0.16
N THR A 20 -7.64 -15.38 -1.48
CA THR A 20 -8.83 -15.84 -2.21
C THR A 20 -8.43 -16.86 -3.26
N HIS A 21 -9.41 -17.51 -3.89
CA HIS A 21 -9.15 -18.41 -5.03
C HIS A 21 -8.48 -17.69 -6.23
N ARG A 22 -8.59 -16.37 -6.32
CA ARG A 22 -7.98 -15.56 -7.40
C ARG A 22 -6.49 -15.26 -7.15
N GLY A 23 -6.07 -15.31 -5.89
CA GLY A 23 -4.69 -15.03 -5.49
C GLY A 23 -4.59 -14.32 -4.14
N ILE A 24 -3.55 -13.51 -4.00
CA ILE A 24 -3.26 -12.70 -2.82
C ILE A 24 -3.76 -11.29 -3.08
N GLU A 25 -4.74 -10.85 -2.31
CA GLU A 25 -5.37 -9.54 -2.38
C GLU A 25 -4.89 -8.65 -1.24
N ALA A 26 -4.92 -7.33 -1.47
CA ALA A 26 -4.63 -6.36 -0.43
C ALA A 26 -5.67 -6.48 0.70
N ASN A 27 -5.25 -6.31 1.95
CA ASN A 27 -6.20 -6.39 3.05
C ASN A 27 -7.14 -5.16 3.00
N PRO A 28 -8.47 -5.36 2.85
CA PRO A 28 -9.42 -4.27 2.70
C PRO A 28 -9.42 -3.32 3.91
N ASP A 29 -9.16 -3.82 5.12
CA ASP A 29 -9.08 -2.98 6.33
C ASP A 29 -7.91 -1.99 6.23
N LYS A 30 -6.75 -2.47 5.75
CA LYS A 30 -5.55 -1.65 5.59
C LYS A 30 -5.71 -0.62 4.47
N CYS A 31 -6.33 -1.00 3.35
CA CYS A 31 -6.65 -0.07 2.28
C CYS A 31 -7.63 1.01 2.79
N SER A 32 -8.72 0.60 3.45
CA SER A 32 -9.74 1.50 3.99
C SER A 32 -9.16 2.49 4.99
N ALA A 33 -8.21 2.05 5.82
CA ALA A 33 -7.53 2.91 6.79
C ALA A 33 -6.70 4.04 6.15
N ILE A 34 -6.27 3.91 4.88
CA ILE A 34 -5.57 4.97 4.13
C ILE A 34 -6.57 5.76 3.28
N ILE A 35 -7.52 5.09 2.61
CA ILE A 35 -8.55 5.74 1.78
C ILE A 35 -9.34 6.77 2.59
N ASN A 36 -9.77 6.37 3.80
CA ASN A 36 -10.58 7.21 4.68
C ASN A 36 -9.75 8.15 5.57
N MET A 37 -8.42 8.12 5.46
CA MET A 37 -7.55 8.99 6.24
C MET A 37 -7.64 10.43 5.74
N ARG A 38 -7.78 11.41 6.64
CA ARG A 38 -7.62 12.83 6.28
C ARG A 38 -6.17 13.13 5.89
N SER A 39 -5.94 14.23 5.19
CA SER A 39 -4.59 14.68 4.88
C SER A 39 -3.77 14.87 6.17
N PRO A 40 -2.54 14.32 6.23
CA PRO A 40 -1.62 14.52 7.34
C PRO A 40 -1.35 16.01 7.60
N SER A 41 -1.35 16.39 8.86
CA SER A 41 -1.04 17.75 9.33
C SER A 41 0.20 17.80 10.20
N THR A 42 0.87 16.68 10.44
CA THR A 42 2.11 16.60 11.23
C THR A 42 3.08 15.58 10.64
N VAL A 43 4.38 15.75 10.92
CA VAL A 43 5.42 14.78 10.56
C VAL A 43 5.09 13.38 11.08
N THR A 44 4.59 13.28 12.32
CA THR A 44 4.19 12.01 12.93
C THR A 44 3.08 11.32 12.13
N GLU A 45 2.09 12.07 11.64
CA GLU A 45 1.04 11.51 10.78
C GLU A 45 1.57 11.04 9.44
N VAL A 46 2.56 11.73 8.85
CA VAL A 46 3.24 11.27 7.63
C VAL A 46 4.06 10.00 7.87
N GLN A 47 4.72 9.89 9.02
CA GLN A 47 5.43 8.66 9.42
C GLN A 47 4.45 7.49 9.60
N GLN A 48 3.29 7.73 10.21
CA GLN A 48 2.23 6.72 10.34
C GLN A 48 1.70 6.29 8.97
N LEU A 49 1.45 7.24 8.06
CA LEU A 49 1.04 6.95 6.68
C LEU A 49 2.07 6.06 5.98
N THR A 50 3.36 6.44 6.05
CA THR A 50 4.47 5.68 5.50
C THR A 50 4.52 4.24 6.05
N GLY A 51 4.34 4.08 7.36
CA GLY A 51 4.28 2.76 7.99
C GLY A 51 3.10 1.91 7.50
N ARG A 52 1.92 2.50 7.33
CA ARG A 52 0.75 1.81 6.76
C ARG A 52 0.99 1.38 5.31
N MET A 53 1.57 2.26 4.50
CA MET A 53 1.92 2.01 3.10
C MET A 53 2.91 0.86 2.93
N ALA A 54 3.89 0.70 3.82
CA ALA A 54 4.90 -0.35 3.73
C ALA A 54 4.28 -1.75 3.60
N SER A 55 3.18 -2.00 4.33
CA SER A 55 2.44 -3.27 4.29
C SER A 55 1.62 -3.50 3.02
N LEU A 56 1.46 -2.48 2.18
CA LEU A 56 0.71 -2.48 0.92
C LEU A 56 1.62 -2.26 -0.30
N SER A 57 2.92 -2.02 -0.10
CA SER A 57 3.91 -1.69 -1.14
C SER A 57 3.86 -2.62 -2.37
N ARG A 58 3.70 -3.93 -2.16
CA ARG A 58 3.60 -4.94 -3.23
C ARG A 58 2.40 -4.78 -4.16
N PHE A 59 1.38 -4.02 -3.78
CA PHE A 59 0.19 -3.73 -4.58
C PHE A 59 0.25 -2.35 -5.27
N LEU A 60 1.30 -1.57 -5.02
CA LEU A 60 1.45 -0.22 -5.52
C LEU A 60 2.55 -0.21 -6.61
N SER A 61 2.13 -0.03 -7.86
CA SER A 61 3.08 0.19 -8.95
C SER A 61 3.85 1.49 -8.72
N ARG A 62 5.18 1.45 -8.94
CA ARG A 62 6.09 2.60 -8.77
C ARG A 62 5.93 3.27 -7.41
N ALA A 63 5.77 2.48 -6.34
CA ALA A 63 5.46 2.97 -5.00
C ALA A 63 6.49 3.99 -4.48
N ALA A 64 7.78 3.83 -4.82
CA ALA A 64 8.84 4.75 -4.44
C ALA A 64 8.63 6.14 -5.06
N ASP A 65 8.46 6.20 -6.38
CA ASP A 65 8.23 7.44 -7.13
C ASP A 65 6.99 8.18 -6.60
N LYS A 66 5.88 7.45 -6.42
CA LYS A 66 4.61 8.03 -5.93
C LYS A 66 4.70 8.48 -4.47
N ALA A 67 5.55 7.86 -3.66
CA ALA A 67 5.75 8.23 -2.26
C ALA A 67 6.81 9.33 -2.07
N LEU A 68 7.55 9.69 -3.12
CA LEU A 68 8.64 10.67 -3.04
C LEU A 68 8.19 12.01 -2.43
N PRO A 69 7.05 12.62 -2.82
CA PRO A 69 6.58 13.84 -2.18
C PRO A 69 6.32 13.65 -0.67
N LEU A 70 5.74 12.51 -0.28
CA LEU A 70 5.49 12.19 1.13
C LEU A 70 6.79 12.08 1.94
N PHE A 71 7.87 11.55 1.34
CA PHE A 71 9.18 11.48 1.98
C PHE A 71 9.87 12.85 2.06
N GLN A 72 9.64 13.75 1.11
CA GLN A 72 10.12 15.13 1.19
C GLN A 72 9.49 15.84 2.39
N CYS A 73 8.19 15.60 2.64
CA CYS A 73 7.46 16.07 3.83
C CYS A 73 8.07 15.55 5.18
N LEU A 74 9.01 14.59 5.17
CA LEU A 74 9.72 14.06 6.36
C LEU A 74 11.13 14.63 6.58
N ARG A 75 11.65 15.49 5.69
CA ARG A 75 13.01 16.03 5.80
C ARG A 75 13.13 16.95 7.03
N LYS A 76 14.21 16.76 7.81
CA LYS A 76 14.41 17.38 9.14
C LYS A 76 14.70 18.89 9.14
N ASN A 77 15.05 19.47 8.00
CA ASN A 77 15.58 20.85 7.95
C ASN A 77 14.54 21.93 7.66
N ASP A 78 13.31 21.55 7.30
CA ASP A 78 12.24 22.51 7.01
C ASP A 78 11.13 22.46 8.07
N ARG A 79 10.44 23.58 8.27
CA ARG A 79 9.17 23.57 8.99
C ARG A 79 8.22 22.67 8.21
N PHE A 80 7.57 21.72 8.89
CA PHE A 80 6.62 20.81 8.26
C PHE A 80 5.60 21.59 7.43
N ALA A 81 5.50 21.24 6.15
CA ALA A 81 4.53 21.78 5.22
C ALA A 81 3.93 20.63 4.42
N TRP A 82 2.61 20.48 4.49
CA TRP A 82 1.89 19.58 3.60
C TRP A 82 1.63 20.33 2.29
N THR A 83 2.48 20.08 1.29
CA THR A 83 2.43 20.80 0.01
C THR A 83 1.34 20.26 -0.91
N THR A 84 1.04 20.99 -1.99
CA THR A 84 0.11 20.53 -3.03
C THR A 84 0.60 19.21 -3.64
N GLU A 85 1.91 19.04 -3.83
CA GLU A 85 2.51 17.80 -4.33
C GLU A 85 2.33 16.63 -3.35
N CYS A 86 2.46 16.87 -2.03
CA CYS A 86 2.14 15.86 -1.01
C CYS A 86 0.64 15.47 -1.06
N GLU A 87 -0.26 16.43 -1.27
CA GLU A 87 -1.71 16.17 -1.40
C GLU A 87 -2.06 15.38 -2.68
N GLU A 88 -1.47 15.76 -3.82
CA GLU A 88 -1.67 15.06 -5.09
C GLU A 88 -1.18 13.61 -5.02
N ALA A 89 0.03 13.40 -4.49
CA ALA A 89 0.59 12.07 -4.26
C ALA A 89 -0.28 11.22 -3.33
N PHE A 90 -0.80 11.83 -2.25
CA PHE A 90 -1.70 11.16 -1.33
C PHE A 90 -3.05 10.79 -2.00
N SER A 91 -3.60 11.68 -2.82
CA SER A 91 -4.81 11.42 -3.60
C SER A 91 -4.61 10.29 -4.60
N GLU A 92 -3.48 10.25 -5.31
CA GLU A 92 -3.14 9.17 -6.24
C GLU A 92 -2.95 7.82 -5.52
N LEU A 93 -2.31 7.85 -4.35
CA LEU A 93 -2.19 6.68 -3.48
C LEU A 93 -3.57 6.13 -3.12
N LYS A 94 -4.49 6.97 -2.67
CA LYS A 94 -5.87 6.55 -2.34
C LYS A 94 -6.58 5.92 -3.53
N LYS A 95 -6.46 6.52 -4.71
CA LYS A 95 -7.03 5.98 -5.96
C LYS A 95 -6.45 4.59 -6.28
N SER A 96 -5.13 4.43 -6.14
CA SER A 96 -4.46 3.15 -6.36
C SER A 96 -4.93 2.07 -5.37
N LEU A 97 -5.19 2.44 -4.12
CA LEU A 97 -5.67 1.54 -3.07
C LEU A 97 -7.18 1.23 -3.14
N ALA A 98 -7.96 2.04 -3.87
CA ALA A 98 -9.38 1.78 -4.11
C ALA A 98 -9.59 0.59 -5.08
N SER A 99 -8.61 0.29 -5.94
CA SER A 99 -8.63 -0.85 -6.83
C SER A 99 -7.23 -1.49 -6.92
N PRO A 100 -6.76 -2.15 -5.85
CA PRO A 100 -5.45 -2.76 -5.83
C PRO A 100 -5.43 -4.01 -6.73
N PRO A 101 -4.31 -4.31 -7.40
CA PRO A 101 -4.18 -5.51 -8.22
C PRO A 101 -4.26 -6.78 -7.37
N ILE A 102 -4.70 -7.88 -7.98
CA ILE A 102 -4.63 -9.21 -7.39
C ILE A 102 -3.29 -9.83 -7.76
N LEU A 103 -2.53 -10.30 -6.78
CA LEU A 103 -1.24 -10.93 -7.00
C LEU A 103 -1.40 -12.44 -7.06
N THR A 104 -1.14 -13.03 -8.22
CA THR A 104 -1.26 -14.47 -8.44
C THR A 104 0.03 -15.20 -8.03
N LYS A 105 -0.13 -16.42 -7.51
CA LYS A 105 1.01 -17.30 -7.21
C LYS A 105 1.71 -17.71 -8.52
N PRO A 106 3.05 -17.62 -8.61
CA PRO A 106 3.78 -18.15 -9.75
C PRO A 106 3.59 -19.66 -9.87
N ARG A 107 3.45 -20.16 -11.10
CA ARG A 107 3.37 -21.60 -11.41
C ARG A 107 4.72 -22.08 -11.94
N LEU A 108 5.10 -23.31 -11.59
CA LEU A 108 6.41 -23.89 -11.91
C LEU A 108 6.69 -23.97 -13.42
N ASP A 109 5.65 -24.03 -14.23
CA ASP A 109 5.65 -24.17 -15.68
C ASP A 109 5.44 -22.84 -16.43
N MET A 110 5.38 -21.70 -15.72
CA MET A 110 5.19 -20.39 -16.33
C MET A 110 6.49 -19.60 -16.40
N LEU A 111 6.77 -19.06 -17.59
CA LEU A 111 7.84 -18.08 -17.79
C LEU A 111 7.54 -16.81 -16.97
N LEU A 112 8.45 -16.43 -16.09
CA LEU A 112 8.38 -15.18 -15.35
C LEU A 112 9.08 -14.09 -16.16
N LEU A 113 8.33 -13.06 -16.55
CA LEU A 113 8.85 -11.87 -17.22
C LEU A 113 9.04 -10.75 -16.19
N VAL A 114 10.23 -10.14 -16.18
CA VAL A 114 10.55 -9.02 -15.30
C VAL A 114 10.73 -7.76 -16.15
N TYR A 115 9.94 -6.73 -15.87
CA TYR A 115 10.04 -5.42 -16.48
C TYR A 115 10.68 -4.45 -15.49
N ILE A 116 11.83 -3.90 -15.85
CA ILE A 116 12.56 -2.94 -15.01
C ILE A 116 12.61 -1.61 -15.75
N SER A 117 12.23 -0.55 -15.06
CA SER A 117 12.37 0.83 -15.53
C SER A 117 12.96 1.64 -14.38
N ALA A 118 13.88 2.54 -14.70
CA ALA A 118 14.48 3.48 -13.77
C ALA A 118 14.16 4.90 -14.26
N SER A 119 13.90 5.80 -13.31
CA SER A 119 13.72 7.23 -13.55
C SER A 119 14.59 7.97 -12.53
N ASP A 120 15.16 9.11 -12.95
CA ASP A 120 16.09 9.91 -12.15
C ASP A 120 15.42 10.62 -10.96
#